data_AF-A0A2A2LFX9-F1
#
_entry.id   AF-A0A2A2LFX9-F1
#
_cell.length_a   1.000
_cell.length_b   1.000
_cell.length_c   1.000
_cell.angle_alpha   90.00
_cell.angle_beta   90.00
_cell.angle_gamma   90.00
#
_symmetry.space_group_name_H-M   'P 1'
#
loop_
_entity.id
_entity.type
_entity.pdbx_description
1 polymer ?
#
loop_
_entity_poly.entity_id
_entity_poly.type
_entity_poly.pdbx_seq_one_letter_code
_entity_poly.pdbx_strand_id
1 'polypeptide(L)'
;MDNYGLWGVFIEITVIELANCYFMRNSVANPCPIVTCCYRKSKAVRRAVYVFLAQLSAAYLSYYFARSFWKLGLHPLHSELLEENECSTDLTVALTVGCLIEGLATFVGKAFEHYSSQYTDNEVYCSIANCVFSGFICALGILYTGMYANPIVAWACTFNCEGVSHIGHLVVYWLSPLIGWYLAEMVFGEEEQEVLDEPDGDKKKE
;
A
#
# COMPACT_ATOMS: atom_id res chain seq x y z
N MET A 1 0.75 -15.68 -14.75
CA MET A 1 -0.68 -15.92 -14.38
C MET A 1 -1.04 -17.41 -14.37
N ASP A 2 -0.06 -18.28 -14.60
CA ASP A 2 -0.31 -19.54 -15.31
C ASP A 2 -0.65 -20.71 -14.39
N ASN A 3 -0.48 -20.56 -13.07
CA ASN A 3 -0.79 -21.61 -12.09
C ASN A 3 -2.14 -21.42 -11.38
N TYR A 4 -2.48 -20.19 -10.96
CA TYR A 4 -3.69 -19.93 -10.13
C TYR A 4 -4.59 -18.78 -10.64
N GLY A 5 -4.19 -18.11 -11.73
CA GLY A 5 -4.94 -17.00 -12.32
C GLY A 5 -5.20 -15.84 -11.35
N LEU A 6 -6.23 -15.04 -11.68
CA LEU A 6 -6.68 -13.90 -10.86
C LEU A 6 -7.17 -14.29 -9.46
N TRP A 7 -7.74 -15.50 -9.33
CA TRP A 7 -8.20 -16.02 -8.05
C TRP A 7 -7.04 -16.32 -7.08
N GLY A 8 -5.91 -16.80 -7.60
CA GLY A 8 -4.70 -16.97 -6.81
C GLY A 8 -4.21 -15.66 -6.22
N VAL A 9 -4.12 -14.62 -7.06
CA VAL A 9 -3.73 -13.26 -6.65
C VAL A 9 -4.67 -12.73 -5.56
N PHE A 10 -5.99 -12.84 -5.78
CA PHE A 10 -6.98 -12.41 -4.80
C PHE A 10 -6.77 -13.05 -3.42
N ILE A 11 -6.61 -14.38 -3.38
CA ILE A 11 -6.41 -15.13 -2.14
C ILE A 11 -5.07 -14.75 -1.50
N GLU A 12 -4.00 -14.72 -2.29
CA GLU A 12 -2.64 -14.42 -1.82
C GLU A 12 -2.57 -13.04 -1.17
N ILE A 13 -3.03 -12.00 -1.87
CA ILE A 13 -3.02 -10.63 -1.36
C ILE A 13 -3.91 -10.51 -0.11
N THR A 14 -5.11 -11.09 -0.13
CA THR A 14 -6.00 -11.07 1.04
C THR A 14 -5.34 -11.70 2.26
N VAL A 15 -4.65 -12.84 2.09
CA VAL A 15 -3.97 -13.54 3.19
C VAL A 15 -2.77 -12.74 3.69
N ILE A 16 -1.99 -12.13 2.80
CA ILE A 16 -0.85 -11.28 3.17
C ILE A 16 -1.34 -10.05 3.95
N GLU A 17 -2.39 -9.37 3.49
CA GLU A 17 -2.98 -8.22 4.19
C GLU A 17 -3.52 -8.61 5.57
N LEU A 18 -4.22 -9.73 5.68
CA LEU A 18 -4.68 -10.25 6.98
C LEU A 18 -3.51 -10.55 7.92
N ALA A 19 -2.44 -11.16 7.41
CA ALA A 19 -1.23 -11.43 8.18
C ALA A 19 -0.57 -10.13 8.63
N ASN A 20 -0.51 -9.10 7.78
CA ASN A 20 -0.01 -7.78 8.13
C ASN A 20 -0.84 -7.13 9.24
N CYS A 21 -2.18 -7.16 9.14
CA CYS A 21 -3.05 -6.64 10.19
C CYS A 21 -2.87 -7.38 11.52
N TYR A 22 -2.65 -8.70 11.49
CA TYR A 22 -2.49 -9.52 12.68
C TYR A 22 -1.11 -9.38 13.34
N PHE A 23 -0.03 -9.48 12.57
CA PHE A 23 1.34 -9.47 13.11
C PHE A 23 1.91 -8.06 13.30
N MET A 24 1.51 -7.10 12.45
CA MET A 24 2.09 -5.74 12.41
C MET A 24 1.05 -4.67 12.76
N ARG A 25 0.25 -4.92 13.82
CA ARG A 25 -0.78 -3.97 14.28
C ARG A 25 -0.17 -2.61 14.60
N ASN A 26 -0.85 -1.53 14.18
CA ASN A 26 -0.40 -0.13 14.33
C ASN A 26 0.88 0.25 13.55
N SER A 27 1.32 -0.56 12.60
CA SER A 27 2.39 -0.18 11.67
C SER A 27 1.83 0.67 10.52
N VAL A 28 2.65 1.57 10.01
CA VAL A 28 2.35 2.33 8.79
C VAL A 28 3.38 1.92 7.76
N ALA A 29 2.93 1.23 6.71
CA ALA A 29 3.77 0.73 5.62
C ALA A 29 3.46 1.42 4.26
N ASN A 30 2.68 2.50 4.29
CA ASN A 30 2.34 3.31 3.12
C ASN A 30 2.73 4.77 3.38
N PRO A 31 3.43 5.45 2.44
CA PRO A 31 3.78 6.86 2.59
C PRO A 31 2.60 7.83 2.43
N CYS A 32 1.49 7.42 1.81
CA CYS A 32 0.32 8.28 1.57
C CYS A 32 -0.26 8.89 2.88
N PRO A 33 -0.58 8.09 3.92
CA PRO A 33 -1.00 8.62 5.22
C PRO A 33 0.06 9.54 5.88
N ILE A 34 1.35 9.31 5.62
CA ILE A 34 2.44 10.07 6.24
C ILE A 34 2.45 11.51 5.71
N VAL A 35 2.28 11.67 4.39
CA VAL A 35 2.31 12.97 3.71
C VAL A 35 1.13 13.83 4.15
N THR A 36 -0.07 13.26 4.25
CA THR A 36 -1.27 13.98 4.69
C THR A 36 -1.25 14.32 6.19
N CYS A 37 -0.73 13.42 7.04
CA CYS A 37 -0.52 13.71 8.46
C CYS A 37 0.46 14.87 8.71
N CYS A 38 1.54 14.96 7.93
CA CYS A 38 2.52 16.04 8.03
C CYS A 38 1.91 17.42 7.76
N TYR A 39 0.97 17.49 6.83
CA TYR A 39 0.27 18.73 6.50
C TYR A 39 -0.59 19.23 7.67
N ARG A 40 -1.25 18.34 8.41
CA ARG A 40 -2.18 18.71 9.50
C ARG A 40 -1.50 19.05 10.84
N LYS A 41 -0.31 18.49 11.17
CA LYS A 41 0.34 18.70 12.50
C LYS A 41 1.88 18.87 12.44
N SER A 42 2.40 20.02 12.90
CA SER A 42 3.84 20.36 12.86
C SER A 42 4.78 19.42 13.66
N LYS A 43 4.36 18.91 14.82
CA LYS A 43 5.17 17.96 15.62
C LYS A 43 5.23 16.55 15.02
N ALA A 44 4.39 16.24 14.02
CA ALA A 44 4.35 14.93 13.35
C ALA A 44 5.43 14.77 12.27
N VAL A 45 5.97 15.88 11.74
CA VAL A 45 6.90 15.87 10.59
C VAL A 45 8.19 15.10 10.89
N ARG A 46 8.78 15.28 12.09
CA ARG A 46 10.02 14.57 12.45
C ARG A 46 9.81 13.05 12.52
N ARG A 47 8.69 12.60 13.10
CA ARG A 47 8.34 11.17 13.16
C ARG A 47 8.08 10.62 11.77
N ALA A 48 7.33 11.37 10.95
CA ALA A 48 7.05 11.03 9.57
C ALA A 48 8.31 10.81 8.73
N VAL A 49 9.31 11.70 8.85
CA VAL A 49 10.59 11.54 8.15
C VAL A 49 11.30 10.25 8.58
N TYR A 50 11.35 9.93 9.88
CA TYR A 50 11.98 8.68 10.34
C TYR A 50 11.24 7.44 9.82
N VAL A 51 9.91 7.44 9.84
CA VAL A 51 9.10 6.31 9.35
C VAL A 51 9.29 6.15 7.84
N PHE A 52 9.29 7.24 7.08
CA PHE A 52 9.50 7.21 5.63
C PHE A 52 10.90 6.69 5.25
N LEU A 53 11.94 7.13 5.95
CA LEU A 53 13.30 6.60 5.74
C LEU A 53 13.41 5.12 6.09
N ALA A 54 12.74 4.69 7.17
CA ALA A 54 12.67 3.27 7.53
C ALA A 54 11.99 2.45 6.42
N GLN A 55 10.85 2.91 5.90
CA GLN A 55 10.14 2.27 4.79
C GLN A 55 11.02 2.14 3.54
N LEU A 56 11.70 3.22 3.13
CA LEU A 56 12.63 3.19 1.99
C LEU A 56 13.80 2.23 2.21
N SER A 57 14.37 2.21 3.42
CA SER A 57 15.47 1.30 3.74
C SER A 57 15.01 -0.17 3.69
N ALA A 58 13.81 -0.47 4.20
CA ALA A 58 13.23 -1.80 4.16
C ALA A 58 12.91 -2.24 2.73
N ALA A 59 12.36 -1.33 1.92
CA ALA A 59 12.11 -1.55 0.49
C ALA A 59 13.39 -1.84 -0.30
N TYR A 60 14.49 -1.14 -0.01
CA TYR A 60 15.78 -1.43 -0.64
C TYR A 60 16.36 -2.78 -0.20
N LEU A 61 16.26 -3.10 1.11
CA LEU A 61 16.79 -4.34 1.67
C LEU A 61 15.96 -5.58 1.29
N SER A 62 14.66 -5.41 0.98
CA SER A 62 13.77 -6.52 0.62
C SER A 62 14.26 -7.27 -0.61
N TYR A 63 14.85 -6.57 -1.60
CA TYR A 63 15.45 -7.18 -2.78
C TYR A 63 16.55 -8.19 -2.43
N TYR A 64 17.48 -7.79 -1.56
CA TYR A 64 18.58 -8.67 -1.12
C TYR A 64 18.07 -9.83 -0.28
N PHE A 65 17.05 -9.58 0.56
CA PHE A 65 16.42 -10.60 1.36
C PHE A 65 15.72 -11.64 0.47
N ALA A 66 14.96 -11.21 -0.53
CA ALA A 66 14.29 -12.07 -1.50
C ALA A 66 15.29 -12.94 -2.27
N ARG A 67 16.37 -12.35 -2.82
CA ARG A 67 17.42 -13.14 -3.50
C ARG A 67 18.14 -14.10 -2.57
N SER A 68 18.34 -13.74 -1.31
CA SER A 68 18.94 -14.65 -0.31
C SER A 68 18.00 -15.83 0.01
N PHE A 69 16.70 -15.56 0.10
CA PHE A 69 15.68 -16.59 0.28
C PHE A 69 15.58 -17.53 -0.93
N TRP A 70 15.58 -16.98 -2.15
CA TRP A 70 15.53 -17.78 -3.39
C TRP A 70 16.73 -18.73 -3.53
N LYS A 71 17.90 -18.36 -3.02
CA LYS A 71 19.10 -19.23 -3.01
C LYS A 71 18.92 -20.52 -2.20
N LEU A 72 17.92 -20.60 -1.33
CA LEU A 72 17.59 -21.83 -0.60
C LEU A 72 17.02 -22.92 -1.53
N GLY A 73 16.62 -22.59 -2.76
CA GLY A 73 16.22 -23.57 -3.77
C GLY A 73 14.93 -24.33 -3.44
N LEU A 74 14.05 -23.75 -2.61
CA LEU A 74 12.82 -24.40 -2.15
C LEU A 74 11.80 -24.66 -3.28
N HIS A 75 11.86 -23.90 -4.38
CA HIS A 75 10.96 -24.03 -5.52
C HIS A 75 11.73 -23.80 -6.85
N PRO A 76 11.41 -24.52 -7.94
CA PRO A 76 12.08 -24.33 -9.24
C PRO A 76 12.03 -22.90 -9.78
N LEU A 77 10.93 -22.19 -9.55
CA LEU A 77 10.81 -20.76 -9.92
C LEU A 77 11.89 -19.87 -9.27
N HIS A 78 12.45 -20.27 -8.12
CA HIS A 78 13.49 -19.47 -7.46
C HIS A 78 14.78 -19.41 -8.27
N SER A 79 15.14 -20.46 -9.01
CA SER A 79 16.30 -20.40 -9.90
C SER A 79 16.05 -19.49 -11.10
N GLU A 80 14.85 -19.53 -11.66
CA GLU A 80 14.46 -18.65 -12.78
C GLU A 80 14.54 -17.17 -12.36
N LEU A 81 13.94 -16.81 -11.22
CA LEU A 81 13.97 -15.45 -10.66
C LEU A 81 15.38 -14.98 -10.25
N LEU A 82 16.30 -15.91 -9.94
CA LEU A 82 17.68 -15.56 -9.60
C LEU A 82 18.55 -15.28 -10.82
N GLU A 83 18.26 -15.94 -11.93
CA GLU A 83 18.95 -15.82 -13.22
C GLU A 83 18.43 -14.63 -14.04
N GLU A 84 17.19 -14.21 -13.80
CA GLU A 84 16.59 -13.01 -14.38
C GLU A 84 17.32 -11.75 -13.89
N ASN A 85 18.08 -11.12 -14.79
CA ASN A 85 18.85 -9.91 -14.52
C ASN A 85 18.16 -8.64 -15.05
N GLU A 86 17.08 -8.81 -15.81
CA GLU A 86 16.30 -7.73 -16.41
C GLU A 86 14.91 -7.74 -15.79
N CYS A 87 14.35 -6.57 -15.56
CA CYS A 87 12.99 -6.41 -15.03
C CYS A 87 12.19 -5.53 -15.98
N SER A 88 10.92 -5.85 -16.18
CA SER A 88 9.98 -5.05 -16.95
C SER A 88 8.94 -4.40 -16.05
N THR A 89 8.41 -3.25 -16.46
CA THR A 89 7.34 -2.56 -15.75
C THR A 89 6.02 -3.33 -15.84
N ASP A 90 5.26 -3.36 -14.74
CA ASP A 90 3.89 -3.91 -14.72
C ASP A 90 2.85 -2.97 -15.35
N LEU A 91 3.27 -1.75 -15.71
CA LEU A 91 2.43 -0.78 -16.40
C LEU A 91 2.23 -1.18 -17.86
N THR A 92 1.06 -1.74 -18.17
CA THR A 92 0.69 -2.17 -19.54
C THR A 92 -0.20 -1.15 -20.27
N VAL A 93 -0.69 -0.15 -19.55
CA VAL A 93 -1.59 0.90 -20.08
C VAL A 93 -0.91 2.24 -20.26
N ALA A 94 -1.58 3.16 -20.95
CA ALA A 94 -1.12 4.54 -21.07
C ALA A 94 -0.95 5.20 -19.69
N LEU A 95 0.07 6.06 -19.54
CA LEU A 95 0.40 6.75 -18.28
C LEU A 95 -0.82 7.40 -17.62
N THR A 96 -1.66 8.08 -18.39
CA THR A 96 -2.88 8.74 -17.88
C THR A 96 -3.88 7.73 -17.30
N VAL A 97 -4.07 6.59 -17.97
CA VAL A 97 -4.95 5.51 -17.50
C VAL A 97 -4.36 4.87 -16.26
N GLY A 98 -3.05 4.60 -16.24
CA GLY A 98 -2.36 4.08 -15.05
C GLY A 98 -2.50 5.00 -13.84
N CYS A 99 -2.35 6.31 -14.03
CA CYS A 99 -2.60 7.30 -12.98
C CYS A 99 -4.04 7.19 -12.46
N LEU A 100 -5.04 7.18 -13.35
CA LEU A 100 -6.44 7.08 -12.94
C LEU A 100 -6.72 5.80 -12.15
N ILE A 101 -6.16 4.66 -12.58
CA ILE A 101 -6.33 3.37 -11.91
C ILE A 101 -5.75 3.42 -10.48
N GLU A 102 -4.47 3.78 -10.34
CA GLU A 102 -3.78 3.80 -9.04
C GLU A 102 -4.37 4.86 -8.08
N GLY A 103 -4.68 6.04 -8.60
CA GLY A 103 -5.29 7.13 -7.82
C GLY A 103 -6.72 6.79 -7.36
N LEU A 104 -7.55 6.26 -8.26
CA LEU A 104 -8.93 5.88 -7.93
C LEU A 104 -8.96 4.68 -6.98
N ALA A 105 -8.11 3.67 -7.18
CA ALA A 105 -7.99 2.54 -6.27
C ALA A 105 -7.64 2.99 -4.85
N THR A 106 -6.69 3.91 -4.71
CA THR A 106 -6.30 4.48 -3.42
C THR A 106 -7.47 5.25 -2.77
N PHE A 107 -8.18 6.08 -3.54
CA PHE A 107 -9.34 6.82 -3.05
C PHE A 107 -10.47 5.90 -2.59
N VAL A 108 -10.83 4.91 -3.42
CA VAL A 108 -11.92 3.96 -3.15
C VAL A 108 -11.57 3.04 -1.98
N GLY A 109 -10.30 2.62 -1.86
CA GLY A 109 -9.84 1.86 -0.70
C GLY A 109 -10.08 2.60 0.61
N LYS A 110 -9.73 3.90 0.66
CA LYS A 110 -9.96 4.73 1.84
C LYS A 110 -11.45 5.02 2.09
N ALA A 111 -12.22 5.22 1.04
CA ALA A 111 -13.68 5.35 1.14
C ALA A 111 -14.32 4.08 1.75
N PHE A 112 -13.90 2.91 1.26
CA PHE A 112 -14.40 1.63 1.77
C PHE A 112 -14.02 1.41 3.24
N GLU A 113 -12.79 1.76 3.64
CA GLU A 113 -12.36 1.72 5.04
C GLU A 113 -13.28 2.56 5.94
N HIS A 114 -13.57 3.80 5.53
CA HIS A 114 -14.45 4.71 6.27
C HIS A 114 -15.90 4.18 6.37
N TYR A 115 -16.48 3.70 5.26
CA TYR A 115 -17.82 3.11 5.31
C TYR A 115 -17.87 1.82 6.13
N SER A 116 -16.80 1.02 6.09
CA SER A 116 -16.71 -0.20 6.88
C SER A 116 -16.61 0.07 8.37
N SER A 117 -15.91 1.13 8.79
CA SER A 117 -15.86 1.53 10.20
C SER A 117 -17.19 2.09 10.70
N GLN A 118 -17.97 2.75 9.84
CA GLN A 118 -19.31 3.25 10.18
C GLN A 118 -20.36 2.13 10.32
N TYR A 119 -20.20 1.02 9.60
CA TYR A 119 -21.16 -0.08 9.63
C TYR A 119 -21.02 -1.00 10.86
N THR A 120 -19.84 -1.05 11.49
CA THR A 120 -19.56 -2.01 12.56
C THR A 120 -18.42 -1.54 13.45
N ASP A 121 -18.64 -1.58 14.77
CA ASP A 121 -17.62 -1.24 15.79
C ASP A 121 -16.60 -2.37 16.03
N ASN A 122 -16.83 -3.55 15.45
CA ASN A 122 -15.93 -4.68 15.62
C ASN A 122 -14.75 -4.59 14.64
N GLU A 123 -13.63 -4.12 15.18
CA GLU A 123 -12.36 -3.95 14.46
C GLU A 123 -11.93 -5.18 13.64
N VAL A 124 -12.22 -6.40 14.10
CA VAL A 124 -11.83 -7.63 13.40
C VAL A 124 -12.62 -7.78 12.11
N TYR A 125 -13.93 -7.54 12.15
CA TYR A 125 -14.76 -7.60 10.93
C TYR A 125 -14.38 -6.51 9.93
N CYS A 126 -14.13 -5.28 10.41
CA CYS A 126 -13.68 -4.19 9.55
C CYS A 126 -12.33 -4.50 8.90
N SER A 127 -11.37 -5.01 9.67
CA SER A 127 -10.07 -5.42 9.14
C SER A 127 -10.20 -6.52 8.08
N ILE A 128 -11.01 -7.56 8.33
CA ILE A 128 -11.24 -8.62 7.35
C ILE A 128 -11.90 -8.07 6.08
N ALA A 129 -12.94 -7.24 6.21
CA ALA A 129 -13.62 -6.64 5.08
C ALA A 129 -12.67 -5.79 4.23
N ASN A 130 -11.84 -4.95 4.87
CA ASN A 130 -10.83 -4.13 4.21
C ASN A 130 -9.77 -4.97 3.49
N CYS A 131 -9.28 -6.05 4.10
CA CYS A 131 -8.30 -6.95 3.47
C CYS A 131 -8.87 -7.66 2.24
N VAL A 132 -10.11 -8.17 2.34
CA VAL A 132 -10.82 -8.80 1.23
C VAL A 132 -11.05 -7.80 0.09
N PHE A 133 -11.47 -6.58 0.42
CA PHE A 133 -11.67 -5.53 -0.57
C PHE A 133 -10.37 -5.12 -1.26
N SER A 134 -9.29 -4.95 -0.50
CA SER A 134 -7.96 -4.66 -1.04
C SER A 134 -7.49 -5.76 -2.00
N GLY A 135 -7.62 -7.03 -1.61
CA GLY A 135 -7.30 -8.17 -2.47
C GLY A 135 -8.14 -8.19 -3.76
N PHE A 136 -9.42 -7.82 -3.67
CA PHE A 136 -10.31 -7.73 -4.84
C PHE A 136 -9.87 -6.62 -5.81
N ILE A 137 -9.59 -5.42 -5.31
CA ILE A 137 -9.10 -4.30 -6.12
C ILE A 137 -7.75 -4.64 -6.75
N CYS A 138 -6.84 -5.25 -5.98
CA CYS A 138 -5.55 -5.73 -6.47
C CYS A 138 -5.72 -6.70 -7.65
N ALA A 139 -6.54 -7.73 -7.48
CA ALA A 139 -6.81 -8.69 -8.55
C ALA A 139 -7.40 -8.03 -9.80
N LEU A 140 -8.30 -7.05 -9.66
CA LEU A 140 -8.85 -6.33 -10.82
C LEU A 140 -7.80 -5.49 -11.57
N GLY A 141 -6.86 -4.89 -10.84
CA GLY A 141 -5.89 -3.94 -11.38
C GLY A 141 -4.54 -4.51 -11.79
N ILE A 142 -4.23 -5.74 -11.36
CA ILE A 142 -2.87 -6.31 -11.46
C ILE A 142 -2.36 -6.36 -12.89
N LEU A 143 -3.22 -6.66 -13.87
CA LEU A 143 -2.84 -6.73 -15.28
C LEU A 143 -2.58 -5.38 -15.94
N TYR A 144 -3.03 -4.28 -15.33
CA TYR A 144 -2.94 -2.94 -15.91
C TYR A 144 -1.74 -2.16 -15.38
N THR A 145 -1.49 -2.28 -14.08
CA THR A 145 -0.52 -1.44 -13.35
C THR A 145 0.31 -2.22 -12.33
N GLY A 146 0.03 -3.51 -12.13
CA GLY A 146 0.47 -4.24 -10.92
C GLY A 146 -0.44 -3.99 -9.71
N MET A 147 -1.19 -2.88 -9.69
CA MET A 147 -2.08 -2.45 -8.61
C MET A 147 -1.38 -2.41 -7.25
N TYR A 148 -0.40 -1.53 -7.17
CA TYR A 148 0.41 -1.38 -5.97
C TYR A 148 -0.31 -0.53 -4.91
N ALA A 149 -0.99 0.55 -5.32
CA ALA A 149 -1.65 1.55 -4.47
C ALA A 149 -0.78 2.07 -3.29
N ASN A 150 0.54 1.86 -3.39
CA ASN A 150 1.54 2.13 -2.36
C ASN A 150 2.85 2.50 -3.06
N PRO A 151 3.26 3.78 -2.99
CA PRO A 151 4.45 4.25 -3.68
C PRO A 151 5.75 3.53 -3.29
N ILE A 152 5.88 3.08 -2.03
CA ILE A 152 7.08 2.38 -1.56
C ILE A 152 7.17 0.97 -2.15
N VAL A 153 6.04 0.26 -2.23
CA VAL A 153 5.99 -1.09 -2.81
C VAL A 153 6.24 -1.00 -4.31
N ALA A 154 5.57 -0.08 -5.02
CA ALA A 154 5.80 0.13 -6.44
C ALA A 154 7.27 0.48 -6.73
N TRP A 155 7.89 1.33 -5.89
CA TRP A 155 9.29 1.67 -6.02
C TRP A 155 10.21 0.46 -5.79
N ALA A 156 9.94 -0.36 -4.78
CA ALA A 156 10.73 -1.55 -4.49
C ALA A 156 10.67 -2.59 -5.62
N CYS A 157 9.50 -2.74 -6.25
CA CYS A 157 9.24 -3.79 -7.24
C CYS A 157 9.61 -3.38 -8.67
N THR A 158 9.37 -2.12 -9.07
CA THR A 158 9.39 -1.73 -10.50
C THR A 158 10.24 -0.49 -10.81
N PHE A 159 10.83 0.16 -9.80
CA PHE A 159 11.69 1.32 -10.08
C PHE A 159 12.97 0.87 -10.81
N ASN A 160 13.31 1.57 -11.89
CA ASN A 160 14.45 1.25 -12.77
C ASN A 160 14.27 -0.03 -13.63
N CYS A 161 13.06 -0.59 -13.67
CA CYS A 161 12.70 -1.61 -14.66
C CYS A 161 12.46 -0.98 -16.04
N GLU A 162 12.59 -1.77 -17.10
CA GLU A 162 12.41 -1.33 -18.47
C GLU A 162 10.92 -1.10 -18.81
N GLY A 163 10.66 -0.25 -19.81
CA GLY A 163 9.32 -0.02 -20.35
C GLY A 163 8.60 1.24 -19.87
N VAL A 164 9.09 1.91 -18.82
CA VAL A 164 8.58 3.24 -18.41
C VAL A 164 9.72 4.18 -18.03
N SER A 165 9.59 5.47 -18.35
CA SER A 165 10.54 6.47 -17.87
C SER A 165 10.44 6.65 -16.36
N HIS A 166 11.53 7.06 -15.69
CA HIS A 166 11.51 7.35 -14.24
C HIS A 166 10.44 8.36 -13.86
N ILE A 167 10.23 9.40 -14.68
CA ILE A 167 9.20 10.41 -14.45
C ILE A 167 7.81 9.78 -14.59
N GLY A 168 7.60 8.95 -15.62
CA GLY A 168 6.33 8.23 -15.79
C GLY A 168 5.99 7.36 -14.58
N HIS A 169 6.97 6.61 -14.07
CA HIS A 169 6.82 5.81 -12.86
C HIS A 169 6.45 6.68 -11.64
N LEU A 170 7.17 7.79 -11.40
CA LEU A 170 6.86 8.69 -10.29
C LEU A 170 5.46 9.32 -10.42
N VAL A 171 5.04 9.69 -11.62
CA VAL A 171 3.72 10.27 -11.84
C VAL A 171 2.60 9.24 -11.57
N VAL A 172 2.76 8.01 -12.06
CA VAL A 172 1.75 6.95 -11.91
C VAL A 172 1.69 6.42 -10.48
N TYR A 173 2.83 6.04 -9.89
CA TYR A 173 2.85 5.29 -8.63
C TYR A 173 3.13 6.14 -7.40
N TRP A 174 3.58 7.38 -7.55
CA TRP A 174 3.76 8.29 -6.40
C TRP A 174 2.72 9.40 -6.41
N LEU A 175 2.70 10.23 -7.45
CA LEU A 175 1.85 11.41 -7.47
C LEU A 175 0.36 11.02 -7.47
N SER A 176 -0.03 10.02 -8.27
CA SER A 176 -1.45 9.65 -8.36
C SER A 176 -2.03 9.06 -7.06
N PRO A 177 -1.42 8.05 -6.40
CA PRO A 177 -1.88 7.57 -5.10
C PRO A 177 -1.90 8.66 -4.03
N LEU A 178 -0.92 9.56 -4.02
CA LEU A 178 -0.89 10.68 -3.08
C LEU A 178 -2.09 11.63 -3.28
N ILE A 179 -2.41 11.96 -4.53
CA ILE A 179 -3.59 12.78 -4.85
C ILE A 179 -4.87 12.04 -4.47
N GLY A 180 -4.99 10.76 -4.81
CA GLY A 180 -6.15 9.92 -4.46
C GLY A 180 -6.38 9.86 -2.96
N TRP A 181 -5.33 9.61 -2.18
CA TRP A 181 -5.38 9.60 -0.72
C TRP A 181 -5.76 10.97 -0.16
N TYR A 182 -5.12 12.05 -0.64
CA TYR A 182 -5.42 13.41 -0.18
C TYR A 182 -6.86 13.81 -0.44
N LEU A 183 -7.41 13.48 -1.62
CA LEU A 183 -8.82 13.70 -1.93
C LEU A 183 -9.74 12.89 -1.00
N ALA A 184 -9.40 11.64 -0.69
CA ALA A 184 -10.18 10.82 0.23
C ALA A 184 -10.17 11.41 1.64
N GLU A 185 -9.02 11.87 2.14
CA GLU A 185 -8.91 12.55 3.43
C GLU A 185 -9.77 13.82 3.51
N MET A 186 -9.84 14.61 2.43
CA MET A 186 -10.70 15.81 2.41
C MET A 186 -12.19 15.47 2.45
N VAL A 187 -12.60 14.29 1.96
CA VAL A 187 -14.01 13.88 1.90
C VAL A 187 -14.43 13.09 3.14
N PHE A 188 -13.55 12.25 3.68
CA PHE A 188 -13.85 11.27 4.74
C PHE A 188 -13.08 11.52 6.05
N GLY A 189 -12.09 12.42 6.07
CA GLY A 189 -11.15 12.62 7.19
C GLY A 189 -11.60 13.61 8.27
N GLU A 190 -12.90 13.95 8.33
CA GLU A 190 -13.48 14.82 9.37
C GLU A 190 -13.90 14.05 10.64
N GLU A 191 -14.18 12.73 10.56
CA GLU A 191 -14.66 11.93 11.70
C GLU A 191 -13.55 11.41 12.63
N GLU A 192 -12.30 11.29 12.15
CA GLU A 192 -11.14 10.92 12.98
C GLU A 192 -10.72 12.03 13.96
N GLN A 193 -11.31 13.23 13.82
CA GLN A 193 -10.93 14.43 14.55
C GLN A 193 -11.60 14.51 15.93
N GLU A 194 -12.83 14.02 16.10
CA GLU A 194 -13.52 14.02 17.39
C GLU A 194 -12.91 13.04 18.40
N VAL A 195 -12.34 11.92 17.94
CA VAL A 195 -11.74 10.88 18.81
C VAL A 195 -10.35 11.28 19.34
N LEU A 196 -9.64 12.18 18.65
CA LEU A 196 -8.28 12.61 19.00
C LEU A 196 -8.22 13.99 19.68
N ASP A 197 -9.33 14.73 19.68
CA ASP A 197 -9.48 15.99 20.41
C ASP A 197 -10.04 15.79 21.84
N GLU A 198 -10.35 14.55 22.27
CA GLU A 198 -10.43 14.26 23.70
C GLU A 198 -9.01 14.35 24.30
N PRO A 199 -8.72 15.34 25.17
CA PRO A 199 -7.45 15.39 25.86
C PRO A 199 -7.36 14.17 26.78
N ASP A 200 -6.23 13.47 26.73
CA ASP A 200 -5.75 12.53 27.76
C ASP A 200 -5.64 13.28 29.10
N GLY A 201 -6.79 13.45 29.77
CA GLY A 201 -6.94 14.54 30.73
C GLY A 201 -8.26 14.58 31.49
N ASP A 202 -8.77 13.45 32.00
CA ASP A 202 -9.38 13.46 33.34
C ASP A 202 -9.24 12.09 34.03
N LYS A 203 -8.01 11.74 34.44
CA LYS A 203 -7.84 10.93 35.66
C LYS A 203 -8.13 11.83 36.87
N LYS A 204 -9.39 12.21 37.06
CA LYS A 204 -9.86 12.71 38.34
C LYS A 204 -10.17 11.54 39.25
N LYS A 205 -9.43 11.55 40.36
CA LYS A 205 -9.71 10.87 41.62
C LYS A 205 -11.20 10.91 41.93
N GLU A 206 -11.77 9.73 42.20
CA GLU A 206 -12.43 9.38 43.46
C GLU A 206 -12.55 7.85 43.56
#